data_AF-A0AAU2S2S1-F1
#
_entry.id   AF-A0AAU2S2S1-F1
#
_cell.length_a   1.000
_cell.length_b   1.000
_cell.length_c   1.000
_cell.angle_alpha   90.00
_cell.angle_beta   90.00
_cell.angle_gamma   90.00
#
_symmetry.space_group_name_H-M   'P 1'
#
loop_
_entity.id
_entity.type
_entity.pdbx_description
1 polymer ?
#
loop_
_entity_poly.entity_id
_entity_poly.type
_entity_poly.pdbx_seq_one_letter_code
_entity_poly.pdbx_strand_id
1 'polypeptide(L)'
;MRLMVRVKLLPTPEQTQALEATLRACNRAADYVSLIAFQSGVRDRNGLQKVVYGDVKAAFGLSAQPAVRVVRKVVDAYATLAAQRALASPRTRRAGAEEHTLVHPPAGPPSS
;
A
#
# COMPACT_ATOMS: atom_id res chain seq x y z
N MET A 1 11.30 -5.52 -8.78
CA MET A 1 10.61 -6.72 -9.33
C MET A 1 9.89 -7.44 -8.19
N ARG A 2 8.64 -7.87 -8.36
CA ARG A 2 7.85 -8.57 -7.32
C ARG A 2 7.44 -9.95 -7.85
N LEU A 3 8.04 -11.00 -7.31
CA LEU A 3 7.69 -12.40 -7.63
C LEU A 3 6.57 -12.87 -6.69
N MET A 4 5.51 -13.46 -7.24
CA MET A 4 4.40 -14.01 -6.46
C MET A 4 4.04 -15.41 -6.97
N VAL A 5 3.89 -16.36 -6.05
CA VAL A 5 3.42 -17.72 -6.33
C VAL A 5 2.13 -17.95 -5.55
N ARG A 6 1.11 -18.50 -6.20
CA ARG A 6 -0.13 -18.92 -5.54
C ARG A 6 0.01 -20.39 -5.15
N VAL A 7 -0.19 -20.68 -3.87
CA VAL A 7 -0.14 -22.04 -3.32
C VAL A 7 -1.49 -22.37 -2.67
N LYS A 8 -2.04 -23.55 -2.96
CA LYS A 8 -3.24 -24.05 -2.28
C LYS A 8 -2.83 -24.63 -0.92
N LEU A 9 -3.34 -24.04 0.15
CA LEU A 9 -3.21 -24.60 1.50
C LEU A 9 -4.33 -25.63 1.71
N LEU A 10 -3.98 -26.82 2.20
CA LEU A 10 -4.92 -27.86 2.64
C LEU A 10 -4.78 -28.08 4.16
N PRO A 11 -5.14 -27.08 4.99
CA PRO A 11 -4.97 -27.14 6.43
C PRO A 11 -5.99 -28.06 7.11
N THR A 12 -5.64 -28.61 8.28
CA THR A 12 -6.63 -29.19 9.19
C THR A 12 -7.55 -28.11 9.78
N PRO A 13 -8.70 -28.46 10.38
CA PRO A 13 -9.56 -27.48 11.04
C PRO A 13 -8.83 -26.61 12.08
N GLU A 14 -7.97 -27.21 12.90
CA GLU A 14 -7.20 -26.53 13.94
C GLU A 14 -6.19 -25.55 13.32
N GLN A 15 -5.51 -25.97 12.25
CA GLN A 15 -4.59 -25.10 11.52
C GLN A 15 -5.32 -23.92 10.86
N THR A 16 -6.53 -24.16 10.33
CA THR A 16 -7.37 -23.11 9.75
C THR A 16 -7.71 -22.06 10.81
N GLN A 17 -8.16 -22.49 11.97
CA GLN A 17 -8.49 -21.61 13.08
C GLN A 17 -7.27 -20.81 13.56
N ALA A 18 -6.10 -21.45 13.69
CA ALA A 18 -4.87 -20.79 14.08
C ALA A 18 -4.41 -19.73 13.06
N LEU A 19 -4.49 -20.04 11.77
CA LEU A 19 -4.18 -19.10 10.69
C LEU A 19 -5.14 -17.91 10.70
N GLU A 20 -6.44 -18.17 10.83
CA GLU A 20 -7.46 -17.13 10.86
C GLU A 20 -7.28 -16.20 12.08
N ALA A 21 -7.05 -16.77 13.26
CA ALA A 21 -6.78 -16.01 14.48
C ALA A 21 -5.54 -15.11 14.30
N THR A 22 -4.48 -15.63 13.67
CA THR A 22 -3.26 -14.87 13.37
C THR A 22 -3.54 -13.71 12.40
N LEU A 23 -4.31 -13.95 11.33
CA LEU A 23 -4.69 -12.90 10.38
C LEU A 23 -5.53 -11.81 11.05
N ARG A 24 -6.47 -12.19 11.91
CA ARG A 24 -7.28 -11.23 12.69
C ARG A 24 -6.41 -10.41 13.64
N ALA A 25 -5.43 -11.03 14.31
CA ALA A 25 -4.48 -10.32 15.17
C ALA A 25 -3.61 -9.33 14.37
N CYS A 26 -3.10 -9.74 13.21
CA CYS A 26 -2.37 -8.85 12.30
C CYS A 26 -3.20 -7.65 11.83
N ASN A 27 -4.49 -7.85 11.53
CA ASN A 27 -5.38 -6.77 11.10
C ASN A 27 -5.62 -5.76 12.23
N ARG A 28 -5.95 -6.23 13.45
CA ARG A 28 -6.12 -5.34 14.61
C ARG A 28 -4.84 -4.57 14.94
N ALA A 29 -3.68 -5.24 14.83
CA ALA A 29 -2.39 -4.59 15.00
C ALA A 29 -2.14 -3.52 13.92
N ALA A 30 -2.57 -3.75 12.67
CA ALA A 30 -2.43 -2.76 11.60
C ALA A 30 -3.30 -1.52 11.86
N ASP A 31 -4.51 -1.69 12.39
CA ASP A 31 -5.39 -0.58 12.77
C ASP A 31 -4.74 0.26 13.88
N TYR A 32 -4.21 -0.39 14.93
CA TYR A 32 -3.46 0.28 15.99
C TYR A 32 -2.24 1.03 15.46
N VAL A 33 -1.39 0.37 14.68
CA VAL A 33 -0.18 0.99 14.13
C VAL A 33 -0.52 2.14 13.19
N SER A 34 -1.60 2.04 12.41
CA SER A 34 -2.08 3.12 11.55
C SER A 34 -2.54 4.35 12.35
N LEU A 35 -3.24 4.13 13.46
CA LEU A 35 -3.65 5.20 14.38
C LEU A 35 -2.42 5.90 14.98
N ILE A 36 -1.44 5.15 15.46
CA ILE A 36 -0.20 5.73 16.02
C ILE A 36 0.58 6.50 14.95
N ALA A 37 0.70 5.95 13.73
CA ALA A 37 1.34 6.64 12.61
C ALA A 37 0.63 7.95 12.26
N PHE A 38 -0.70 7.97 12.33
CA PHE A 38 -1.49 9.17 12.09
C PHE A 38 -1.26 10.23 13.18
N GLN A 39 -1.36 9.84 14.45
CA GLN A 39 -1.24 10.74 15.60
C GLN A 39 0.18 11.30 15.77
N SER A 40 1.20 10.45 15.60
CA SER A 40 2.61 10.85 15.75
C SER A 40 3.17 11.54 14.51
N GLY A 41 2.52 11.41 13.35
CA GLY A 41 3.05 11.87 12.06
C GLY A 41 4.23 11.04 11.53
N VAL A 42 4.64 9.98 12.23
CA VAL A 42 5.77 9.11 11.83
C VAL A 42 5.31 8.15 10.75
N ARG A 43 5.91 8.27 9.57
CA ARG A 43 5.54 7.47 8.37
C ARG A 43 6.69 6.63 7.80
N ASP A 44 7.89 6.74 8.35
CA ASP A 44 8.99 5.86 7.96
C ASP A 44 8.97 4.57 8.79
N ARG A 45 9.47 3.48 8.21
CA ARG A 45 9.44 2.15 8.83
C ARG A 45 10.23 2.08 10.12
N ASN A 46 11.42 2.66 10.16
CA ASN A 46 12.32 2.47 11.30
C ASN A 46 11.85 3.26 12.52
N GLY A 47 11.38 4.49 12.30
CA GLY A 47 10.74 5.32 13.32
C GLY A 47 9.48 4.66 13.86
N LEU A 48 8.56 4.27 12.97
CA LEU A 48 7.29 3.67 13.39
C LEU A 48 7.50 2.35 14.13
N GLN A 49 8.44 1.51 13.66
CA GLN A 49 8.76 0.24 14.33
C GLN A 49 9.30 0.46 15.75
N LYS A 50 10.16 1.46 15.98
CA LYS A 50 10.67 1.75 17.32
C LYS A 50 9.54 2.11 18.30
N VAL A 51 8.53 2.83 17.81
CA VAL A 51 7.40 3.27 18.63
C VAL A 51 6.45 2.12 18.95
N VAL A 52 6.10 1.30 17.96
CA VAL A 52 4.98 0.36 18.09
C VAL A 52 5.38 -1.09 18.37
N TYR A 53 6.65 -1.48 18.21
CA TYR A 53 7.02 -2.90 18.22
C TYR A 53 6.78 -3.60 19.57
N GLY A 54 7.05 -2.91 20.68
CA GLY A 54 6.78 -3.44 22.03
C GLY A 54 5.29 -3.72 22.23
N ASP A 55 4.47 -2.71 21.98
CA ASP A 55 3.02 -2.78 22.12
C ASP A 55 2.41 -3.83 21.19
N VAL A 56 2.86 -3.88 19.94
CA VAL A 56 2.33 -4.83 18.96
C VAL A 56 2.57 -6.28 19.38
N LYS A 57 3.73 -6.57 19.96
CA LYS A 57 4.03 -7.91 20.48
C LYS A 57 3.21 -8.23 21.74
N ALA A 58 3.14 -7.29 22.67
CA ALA A 58 2.47 -7.51 23.95
C ALA A 58 0.94 -7.59 23.82
N ALA A 59 0.33 -6.65 23.07
CA ALA A 59 -1.12 -6.51 22.99
C ALA A 59 -1.80 -7.46 22.00
N PHE A 60 -1.08 -7.91 20.95
CA PHE A 60 -1.67 -8.73 19.89
C PHE A 60 -1.10 -10.16 19.83
N GLY A 61 -0.17 -10.51 20.71
CA GLY A 61 0.41 -11.85 20.79
C GLY A 61 1.19 -12.25 19.53
N LEU A 62 1.65 -11.28 18.73
CA LEU A 62 2.34 -11.54 17.48
C LEU A 62 3.80 -11.91 17.72
N SER A 63 4.29 -12.90 16.97
CA SER A 63 5.73 -13.17 16.88
C SER A 63 6.44 -12.04 16.11
N ALA A 64 7.78 -12.03 16.15
CA ALA A 64 8.58 -10.93 15.62
C ALA A 64 8.31 -10.64 14.13
N GLN A 65 8.17 -11.69 13.31
CA GLN A 65 8.02 -11.54 11.86
C GLN A 65 6.67 -10.90 11.45
N PRO A 66 5.51 -11.39 11.91
CA PRO A 66 4.22 -10.72 11.71
C PRO A 66 4.20 -9.27 12.19
N ALA A 67 4.76 -8.98 13.38
CA ALA A 67 4.81 -7.63 13.91
C ALA A 67 5.55 -6.66 12.97
N VAL A 68 6.73 -7.04 12.50
CA VAL A 68 7.50 -6.24 11.52
C VAL A 68 6.74 -6.08 10.20
N ARG A 69 6.08 -7.15 9.72
CA ARG A 69 5.29 -7.09 8.49
C ARG A 69 4.08 -6.17 8.59
N VAL A 70 3.41 -6.11 9.74
CA VAL A 70 2.31 -5.17 9.99
C VAL A 70 2.80 -3.73 9.87
N VAL A 71 3.92 -3.39 10.51
CA VAL A 71 4.49 -2.03 10.41
C VAL A 71 4.80 -1.67 8.96
N ARG A 72 5.46 -2.58 8.22
CA ARG A 72 5.73 -2.38 6.80
C ARG A 72 4.45 -2.19 5.99
N LYS A 73 3.42 -3.00 6.22
CA LYS A 73 2.12 -2.89 5.52
C LYS A 73 1.51 -1.50 5.71
N VAL A 74 1.55 -0.97 6.93
CA VAL A 74 1.02 0.38 7.23
C VAL A 74 1.84 1.45 6.50
N VAL A 75 3.16 1.40 6.57
CA VAL A 75 4.05 2.35 5.86
C VAL A 75 3.79 2.33 4.35
N ASP A 76 3.73 1.14 3.74
CA ASP A 76 3.48 0.98 2.31
C ASP A 76 2.10 1.52 1.92
N ALA A 77 1.09 1.39 2.80
CA ALA A 77 -0.24 1.95 2.57
C ALA A 77 -0.24 3.48 2.59
N TYR A 78 0.46 4.11 3.52
CA TYR A 78 0.63 5.57 3.55
C TYR A 78 1.40 6.09 2.34
N ALA A 79 2.46 5.38 1.92
CA ALA A 79 3.20 5.71 0.71
C ALA A 79 2.30 5.64 -0.54
N THR A 80 1.47 4.60 -0.64
CA THR A 80 0.48 4.45 -1.72
C THR A 80 -0.53 5.59 -1.72
N LEU A 81 -1.07 5.95 -0.55
CA LEU A 81 -2.02 7.06 -0.41
C LEU A 81 -1.39 8.41 -0.81
N ALA A 82 -0.14 8.66 -0.43
CA ALA A 82 0.59 9.86 -0.83
C ALA A 82 0.77 9.94 -2.35
N ALA A 83 1.15 8.82 -2.98
CA ALA A 83 1.29 8.74 -4.44
C ALA A 83 -0.04 9.00 -5.17
N GLN A 84 -1.14 8.42 -4.69
CA GLN A 84 -2.48 8.66 -5.23
C GLN A 84 -2.88 10.14 -5.15
N ARG A 85 -2.60 10.80 -4.02
CA ARG A 85 -2.86 12.24 -3.84
C ARG A 85 -2.02 13.10 -4.77
N ALA A 86 -0.75 12.74 -4.98
CA ALA A 86 0.11 13.44 -5.93
C ALA A 86 -0.45 13.36 -7.35
N LEU A 87 -0.90 12.18 -7.79
CA LEU A 87 -1.50 11.98 -9.12
C LEU A 87 -2.79 12.80 -9.33
N ALA A 88 -3.63 12.92 -8.29
CA ALA A 88 -4.89 13.68 -8.36
C ALA A 88 -4.69 15.21 -8.44
N SER A 89 -3.49 15.71 -8.15
CA SER A 89 -3.19 17.14 -8.12
C SER A 89 -3.21 17.75 -9.54
N PRO A 90 -3.67 19.01 -9.73
CA PRO A 90 -3.79 19.62 -11.06
C PRO A 90 -2.46 19.73 -11.83
N ARG A 91 -1.33 19.81 -11.12
CA ARG A 91 0.02 19.95 -11.71
C ARG A 91 0.48 18.70 -12.48
N THR A 92 0.10 17.50 -12.05
CA THR A 92 0.45 16.23 -12.75
C THR A 92 -0.42 15.95 -13.96
N ARG A 93 -1.64 16.52 -14.06
CA ARG A 93 -2.50 16.39 -15.25
C ARG A 93 -1.99 17.18 -16.47
N ARG A 94 -1.24 18.26 -16.26
CA ARG A 94 -0.70 19.09 -17.36
C ARG A 94 0.55 18.51 -18.03
N ALA A 95 1.27 17.61 -17.36
CA ALA A 95 2.48 16.99 -17.92
C ALA A 95 2.21 15.78 -18.85
N GLY A 96 0.97 15.29 -18.91
CA GLY A 96 0.56 14.18 -19.79
C GLY A 96 -0.25 14.61 -21.02
N ALA A 97 -0.44 15.91 -21.23
CA ALA A 97 -1.21 16.48 -22.32
C ALA A 97 -0.31 17.36 -23.20
N GLU A 98 0.80 16.82 -23.69
CA GLU A 98 1.50 17.42 -24.83
C GLU A 98 0.88 16.87 -26.12
N GLU A 99 -0.18 17.58 -26.52
CA GLU A 99 -0.49 18.02 -27.88
C GLU A 99 -0.08 17.11 -29.06
N HIS A 100 -0.99 16.25 -29.51
CA HIS A 100 -1.03 15.82 -30.92
C HIS A 100 -2.06 16.72 -31.64
N THR A 101 -1.66 17.95 -31.94
CA THR A 101 -2.38 18.77 -32.92
C THR A 101 -2.19 18.09 -34.28
N LEU A 102 -3.22 17.38 -34.73
CA LEU A 102 -3.31 16.90 -36.11
C LEU A 102 -3.33 18.13 -37.02
N VAL A 103 -2.18 18.46 -37.60
CA VAL A 103 -2.08 19.43 -38.70
C VAL A 103 -2.82 18.80 -39.89
N HIS A 104 -4.01 19.32 -40.18
CA HIS A 104 -4.76 18.97 -41.37
C HIS A 104 -3.98 19.48 -42.61
N PRO A 105 -3.64 18.64 -43.60
CA PRO A 105 -3.00 19.12 -44.82
C PRO A 105 -4.00 19.94 -45.67
N PRO A 106 -3.53 20.94 -46.44
CA PRO A 106 -4.42 21.72 -47.29
C PRO A 106 -4.93 20.89 -48.48
N ALA A 107 -6.22 21.06 -48.80
CA ALA A 107 -6.89 20.43 -49.92
C ALA A 107 -6.22 20.81 -51.25
N GLY A 108 -5.89 19.78 -52.05
CA GLY A 108 -5.43 19.97 -53.44
C GLY A 108 -6.55 20.49 -54.35
N PRO A 109 -6.21 21.16 -55.47
CA PRO A 109 -7.19 21.81 -56.32
C PRO A 109 -8.02 20.81 -57.15
N PRO A 110 -9.22 21.19 -57.62
CA PRO A 110 -10.09 20.30 -58.39
C PRO A 110 -9.56 20.09 -59.81
N SER A 111 -9.50 18.83 -60.25
CA SER A 111 -9.33 18.49 -61.67
C SER A 111 -10.63 18.69 -62.44
N SER A 112 -10.51 19.33 -63.60
CA SER A 112 -11.53 19.50 -64.64
C SER A 112 -12.05 18.19 -65.24
#